data_AF-A0A7K0UPD8-F1
#
_entry.id   AF-A0A7K0UPD8-F1
#
_cell.length_a   1.000
_cell.length_b   1.000
_cell.length_c   1.000
_cell.angle_alpha   90.00
_cell.angle_beta   90.00
_cell.angle_gamma   90.00
#
_symmetry.space_group_name_H-M   'P 1'
#
loop_
_entity.id
_entity.type
_entity.pdbx_description
1 polymer ?
#
loop_
_entity_poly.entity_id
_entity_poly.type
_entity_poly.pdbx_seq_one_letter_code
_entity_poly.pdbx_strand_id
1 'polypeptide(L)'
;MTSAISFEKFIELSLYSENGFYNTIGKAGRRGDFITSPEVGPLFGAVIAQAIDARWHELDCPEKFTIVEVGAGPGSLARSVLKANLKCRHAISYVAVETSLAQRNLHPVEVISQDQMPSEPFVGMIIANELLDNLPFRLFVFDGQWQEAFVVERDGKFLEVLHTVDEIPAWLPQNPSLGTRLPVQQQAQKWLASVLQVLEHGSLIVFDYC
;
A
#
# COMPACT_ATOMS: atom_id res chain seq x y z
N MET A 1 11.83 -21.26 24.01
CA MET A 1 12.39 -20.03 23.42
C MET A 1 11.83 -19.93 22.02
N THR A 2 10.96 -18.96 21.77
CA THR A 2 10.51 -18.62 20.42
C THR A 2 11.73 -18.17 19.61
N SER A 3 11.92 -18.73 18.42
CA SER A 3 12.97 -18.29 17.49
C SER A 3 12.72 -16.84 17.08
N ALA A 4 13.78 -16.03 16.99
CA ALA A 4 13.64 -14.67 16.49
C ALA A 4 13.13 -14.67 15.04
N ILE A 5 12.26 -13.72 14.71
CA ILE A 5 11.75 -13.49 13.35
C ILE A 5 12.29 -12.16 12.81
N SER A 6 12.39 -12.01 11.49
CA SER A 6 12.83 -10.74 10.91
C SER A 6 11.88 -9.61 11.31
N PHE A 7 12.38 -8.37 11.37
CA PHE A 7 11.54 -7.20 11.61
C PHE A 7 10.43 -7.09 10.55
N GLU A 8 10.73 -7.42 9.30
CA GLU A 8 9.76 -7.52 8.21
C GLU A 8 8.63 -8.49 8.54
N LYS A 9 8.95 -9.71 9.00
CA LYS A 9 7.93 -10.71 9.35
C LYS A 9 7.11 -10.28 10.56
N PHE A 10 7.74 -9.61 11.53
CA PHE A 10 7.03 -9.05 12.67
C PHE A 10 5.99 -8.01 12.23
N ILE A 11 6.38 -7.04 11.38
CA ILE A 11 5.45 -6.04 10.82
C ILE A 11 4.31 -6.71 10.04
N GLU A 12 4.63 -7.68 9.18
CA GLU A 12 3.63 -8.43 8.42
C GLU A 12 2.58 -9.08 9.33
N LEU A 13 3.01 -9.77 10.39
CA LEU A 13 2.11 -10.42 11.33
C LEU A 13 1.29 -9.39 12.14
N SER A 14 1.93 -8.31 12.60
CA SER A 14 1.27 -7.25 13.37
C SER A 14 0.20 -6.51 12.57
N LEU A 15 0.38 -6.35 11.26
CA LEU A 15 -0.55 -5.61 10.41
C LEU A 15 -1.60 -6.50 9.73
N TYR A 16 -1.19 -7.66 9.21
CA TYR A 16 -1.98 -8.42 8.22
C TYR A 16 -2.32 -9.86 8.62
N SER A 17 -1.88 -10.36 9.79
CA SER A 17 -2.38 -11.66 10.27
C SER A 17 -3.88 -11.60 10.59
N GLU A 18 -4.50 -12.74 10.90
CA GLU A 18 -5.91 -12.78 11.33
C GLU A 18 -6.19 -11.86 12.54
N ASN A 19 -5.19 -11.70 13.42
CA ASN A 19 -5.25 -10.79 14.58
C ASN A 19 -4.50 -9.48 14.33
N GLY A 20 -4.07 -9.23 13.09
CA GLY A 20 -3.36 -8.02 12.70
C GLY A 20 -4.25 -6.79 12.74
N PHE A 21 -3.60 -5.62 12.82
CA PHE A 21 -4.27 -4.33 12.93
C PHE A 21 -5.37 -4.13 11.88
N TYR A 22 -5.07 -4.31 10.58
CA TYR A 22 -6.04 -4.05 9.50
C TYR A 22 -7.18 -5.06 9.39
N ASN A 23 -7.02 -6.24 10.00
CA ASN A 23 -8.06 -7.27 10.02
C ASN A 23 -8.95 -7.20 11.26
N THR A 24 -8.60 -6.40 12.27
CA THR A 24 -9.30 -6.34 13.55
C THR A 24 -9.84 -4.94 13.85
N ILE A 25 -8.97 -4.05 14.32
CA ILE A 25 -9.35 -2.73 14.83
C ILE A 25 -9.10 -1.63 13.80
N GLY A 26 -8.05 -1.76 12.99
CA GLY A 26 -7.47 -0.72 12.16
C GLY A 26 -8.44 -0.20 11.10
N LYS A 27 -9.00 0.98 11.38
CA LYS A 27 -9.96 1.63 10.51
C LYS A 27 -9.53 3.06 10.19
N ALA A 28 -9.56 3.38 8.90
CA ALA A 28 -9.48 4.77 8.44
C ALA A 28 -10.80 5.50 8.72
N GLY A 29 -10.72 6.79 9.04
CA GLY A 29 -11.87 7.69 9.12
C GLY A 29 -11.84 8.60 10.34
N ARG A 30 -12.73 9.60 10.37
CA ARG A 30 -12.80 10.59 11.47
C ARG A 30 -13.05 10.00 12.86
N ARG A 31 -13.56 8.77 12.94
CA ARG A 31 -13.79 8.01 14.18
C ARG A 31 -12.98 6.70 14.20
N GLY A 32 -12.07 6.53 13.24
CA GLY A 32 -11.16 5.41 13.16
C GLY A 32 -9.86 5.69 13.92
N ASP A 33 -8.91 4.76 13.82
CA ASP A 33 -7.59 4.84 14.46
C ASP A 33 -6.66 5.83 13.76
N PHE A 34 -6.90 6.10 12.48
CA PHE A 34 -6.13 7.05 11.67
C PHE A 34 -7.02 7.76 10.65
N ILE A 35 -6.54 8.90 10.13
CA ILE A 35 -7.22 9.68 9.10
C ILE A 35 -6.32 9.79 7.87
N THR A 36 -6.88 9.49 6.70
CA THR A 36 -6.19 9.57 5.41
C THR A 36 -6.79 10.69 4.56
N SER A 37 -6.11 11.05 3.46
CA SER A 37 -6.57 12.12 2.56
C SER A 37 -8.02 11.96 2.06
N PRO A 38 -8.49 10.75 1.65
CA PRO A 38 -9.90 10.51 1.31
C PRO A 38 -10.91 10.77 2.46
N GLU A 39 -10.48 10.64 3.71
CA GLU A 39 -11.35 10.74 4.89
C GLU A 39 -11.52 12.18 5.41
N VAL A 40 -10.63 13.09 4.99
CA VAL A 40 -10.70 14.52 5.36
C VAL A 40 -11.93 15.17 4.74
N GLY A 41 -12.18 14.90 3.46
CA GLY A 41 -13.33 15.43 2.72
C GLY A 41 -13.28 15.10 1.22
N PRO A 42 -14.33 15.50 0.46
CA PRO A 42 -14.52 15.05 -0.92
C PRO A 42 -13.56 15.68 -1.93
N LEU A 43 -12.81 16.72 -1.55
CA LEU A 43 -11.95 17.46 -2.49
C LEU A 43 -10.85 16.58 -3.06
N PHE A 44 -10.25 15.71 -2.25
CA PHE A 44 -9.19 14.81 -2.72
C PHE A 44 -9.70 13.92 -3.85
N GLY A 45 -10.82 13.22 -3.64
CA GLY A 45 -11.43 12.40 -4.70
C GLY A 45 -11.89 13.19 -5.93
N ALA A 46 -12.35 14.43 -5.76
CA ALA A 46 -12.71 15.29 -6.89
C ALA A 46 -11.50 15.71 -7.73
N VAL A 47 -10.33 15.88 -7.13
CA VAL A 47 -9.07 16.14 -7.84
C VAL A 47 -8.58 14.87 -8.54
N ILE A 48 -8.66 13.71 -7.87
CA ILE A 48 -8.33 12.42 -8.48
C ILE A 48 -9.24 12.14 -9.69
N ALA A 49 -10.54 12.43 -9.59
CA ALA A 49 -11.46 12.29 -10.72
C ALA A 49 -11.06 13.15 -11.94
N GLN A 50 -10.58 14.37 -11.71
CA GLN A 50 -10.06 15.22 -12.80
C GLN A 50 -8.79 14.64 -13.43
N ALA A 51 -7.89 14.08 -12.61
CA ALA A 51 -6.69 13.40 -13.11
C ALA A 51 -7.05 12.15 -13.94
N ILE A 52 -8.09 11.41 -13.53
CA ILE A 52 -8.64 10.28 -14.29
C ILE A 52 -9.15 10.71 -15.66
N ASP A 53 -9.99 11.75 -15.73
CA ASP A 53 -10.49 12.27 -17.00
C ASP A 53 -9.36 12.78 -17.91
N ALA A 54 -8.38 13.49 -17.33
CA ALA A 54 -7.23 13.99 -18.08
C ALA A 54 -6.42 12.83 -18.67
N ARG A 55 -6.13 11.81 -17.87
CA ARG A 55 -5.34 10.66 -18.33
C ARG A 55 -6.09 9.82 -19.37
N TRP A 56 -7.39 9.63 -19.21
CA TRP A 56 -8.22 8.97 -20.21
C TRP A 56 -8.21 9.72 -21.56
N HIS A 57 -8.30 11.05 -21.53
CA HIS A 57 -8.19 11.88 -22.72
C HIS A 57 -6.80 11.81 -23.39
N GLU A 58 -5.72 11.81 -22.60
CA GLU A 58 -4.35 11.66 -23.11
C GLU A 58 -4.09 10.31 -23.80
N LEU A 59 -4.89 9.29 -23.47
CA LEU A 59 -4.83 7.96 -24.05
C LEU A 59 -5.84 7.78 -25.20
N ASP A 60 -6.25 8.87 -25.83
CA ASP A 60 -7.19 8.90 -26.96
C ASP A 60 -8.58 8.33 -26.65
N CYS A 61 -9.07 8.55 -25.43
CA CYS A 61 -10.43 8.24 -25.01
C CYS A 61 -10.82 6.75 -25.21
N PRO A 62 -10.08 5.79 -24.62
CA PRO A 62 -10.33 4.37 -24.83
C PRO A 62 -11.74 3.96 -24.38
N GLU A 63 -12.36 3.02 -25.08
CA GLU A 63 -13.72 2.52 -24.76
C GLU A 63 -13.78 1.83 -23.39
N LYS A 64 -12.66 1.28 -22.91
CA LYS A 64 -12.50 0.66 -21.60
C LYS A 64 -11.33 1.29 -20.86
N PHE A 65 -11.56 1.72 -19.63
CA PHE A 65 -10.56 2.36 -18.79
C PHE A 65 -10.67 1.85 -17.35
N THR A 66 -9.70 1.08 -16.90
CA THR A 66 -9.78 0.45 -15.56
C THR A 66 -9.09 1.33 -14.52
N ILE A 67 -9.79 1.64 -13.43
CA ILE A 67 -9.21 2.29 -12.26
C ILE A 67 -9.00 1.20 -11.21
N VAL A 68 -7.77 1.00 -10.76
CA VAL A 68 -7.44 0.07 -9.69
C VAL A 68 -6.98 0.86 -8.47
N GLU A 69 -7.81 0.92 -7.43
CA GLU A 69 -7.45 1.49 -6.13
C GLU A 69 -6.89 0.39 -5.23
N VAL A 70 -5.63 0.48 -4.83
CA VAL A 70 -4.94 -0.52 -4.00
C VAL A 70 -4.83 -0.02 -2.57
N GLY A 71 -5.24 -0.86 -1.61
CA GLY A 71 -5.42 -0.42 -0.23
C GLY A 71 -6.67 0.44 -0.10
N ALA A 72 -7.76 0.05 -0.76
CA ALA A 72 -8.96 0.87 -0.87
C ALA A 72 -9.68 1.14 0.47
N GLY A 73 -9.31 0.40 1.53
CA GLY A 73 -9.94 0.53 2.84
C GLY A 73 -11.46 0.38 2.72
N PRO A 74 -12.27 1.25 3.35
CA PRO A 74 -13.72 1.18 3.24
C PRO A 74 -14.26 1.69 1.89
N GLY A 75 -13.43 2.06 0.92
CA GLY A 75 -13.82 2.56 -0.40
C GLY A 75 -14.19 4.04 -0.44
N SER A 76 -13.65 4.87 0.47
CA SER A 76 -13.99 6.29 0.56
C SER A 76 -13.52 7.10 -0.66
N LEU A 77 -12.31 6.80 -1.17
CA LEU A 77 -11.83 7.41 -2.40
C LEU A 77 -12.73 7.01 -3.57
N ALA A 78 -13.01 5.72 -3.76
CA ALA A 78 -13.95 5.25 -4.78
C ALA A 78 -15.29 6.00 -4.74
N ARG A 79 -15.93 6.15 -3.57
CA ARG A 79 -17.19 6.90 -3.45
C ARG A 79 -17.07 8.35 -3.90
N SER A 80 -15.99 9.03 -3.50
CA SER A 80 -15.79 10.43 -3.85
C SER A 80 -15.46 10.62 -5.34
N VAL A 81 -14.66 9.73 -5.93
CA VAL A 81 -14.35 9.71 -7.37
C VAL A 81 -15.61 9.43 -8.18
N LEU A 82 -16.38 8.38 -7.84
CA LEU A 82 -17.58 7.97 -8.60
C LEU A 82 -18.74 8.95 -8.46
N LYS A 83 -18.77 9.76 -7.40
CA LYS A 83 -19.73 10.86 -7.24
C LYS A 83 -19.35 12.11 -8.04
N ALA A 84 -18.08 12.23 -8.46
CA ALA A 84 -17.65 13.34 -9.31
C ALA A 84 -18.22 13.19 -10.73
N ASN A 85 -18.33 14.30 -11.45
CA ASN A 85 -18.82 14.31 -12.82
C ASN A 85 -17.71 13.95 -13.82
N LEU A 86 -17.38 12.65 -13.90
CA LEU A 86 -16.37 12.10 -14.81
C LEU A 86 -16.89 12.06 -16.25
N LYS A 87 -16.15 12.63 -17.19
CA LYS A 87 -16.44 12.52 -18.63
C LYS A 87 -16.30 11.07 -19.12
N CYS A 88 -15.31 10.35 -18.60
CA CYS A 88 -15.05 8.96 -18.95
C CYS A 88 -15.92 7.96 -18.17
N ARG A 89 -16.95 8.40 -17.43
CA ARG A 89 -17.81 7.54 -16.59
C ARG A 89 -18.32 6.27 -17.29
N HIS A 90 -18.63 6.36 -18.58
CA HIS A 90 -19.12 5.26 -19.39
C HIS A 90 -18.06 4.21 -19.74
N ALA A 91 -16.78 4.58 -19.72
CA ALA A 91 -15.64 3.71 -19.99
C ALA A 91 -15.02 3.11 -18.72
N ILE A 92 -15.32 3.66 -17.54
CA ILE A 92 -14.67 3.26 -16.29
C ILE A 92 -15.15 1.89 -15.80
N SER A 93 -14.19 1.01 -15.51
CA SER A 93 -14.35 -0.09 -14.57
C SER A 93 -13.53 0.22 -13.31
N TYR A 94 -14.18 0.34 -12.14
CA TYR A 94 -13.47 0.66 -10.89
C TYR A 94 -13.27 -0.61 -10.07
N VAL A 95 -12.02 -1.00 -9.87
CA VAL A 95 -11.60 -2.14 -9.06
C VAL A 95 -11.00 -1.62 -7.76
N ALA A 96 -11.54 -2.06 -6.64
CA ALA A 96 -11.04 -1.75 -5.30
C ALA A 96 -10.36 -3.00 -4.72
N VAL A 97 -9.05 -2.93 -4.52
CA VAL A 97 -8.23 -4.01 -3.98
C VAL A 97 -8.01 -3.78 -2.48
N GLU A 98 -8.56 -4.68 -1.66
CA GLU A 98 -8.51 -4.60 -0.19
C GLU A 98 -8.50 -6.01 0.41
N THR A 99 -7.47 -6.31 1.21
CA THR A 99 -7.30 -7.62 1.84
C THR A 99 -8.37 -7.92 2.91
N SER A 100 -8.82 -6.89 3.64
CA SER A 100 -9.78 -7.03 4.73
C SER A 100 -11.21 -7.22 4.18
N LEU A 101 -11.79 -8.41 4.40
CA LEU A 101 -13.17 -8.69 4.00
C LEU A 101 -14.17 -7.72 4.67
N ALA A 102 -13.91 -7.33 5.92
CA ALA A 102 -14.76 -6.39 6.64
C ALA A 102 -14.80 -5.00 5.96
N GLN A 103 -13.66 -4.54 5.46
CA GLN A 103 -13.55 -3.27 4.71
C GLN A 103 -14.18 -3.40 3.31
N ARG A 104 -13.94 -4.51 2.61
CA ARG A 104 -14.57 -4.82 1.32
C ARG A 104 -16.09 -4.80 1.37
N ASN A 105 -16.68 -5.32 2.44
CA ASN A 105 -18.14 -5.30 2.63
C ASN A 105 -18.73 -3.88 2.74
N LEU A 106 -17.90 -2.85 2.94
CA LEU A 106 -18.34 -1.46 2.96
C LEU A 106 -18.30 -0.83 1.56
N HIS A 107 -17.59 -1.42 0.59
CA HIS A 107 -17.38 -0.84 -0.74
C HIS A 107 -18.72 -0.51 -1.44
N PRO A 108 -18.78 0.57 -2.23
CA PRO A 108 -19.99 0.92 -2.99
C PRO A 108 -20.34 -0.17 -4.01
N VAL A 109 -21.63 -0.39 -4.26
CA VAL A 109 -22.12 -1.48 -5.15
C VAL A 109 -21.55 -1.39 -6.59
N GLU A 110 -21.17 -0.20 -7.02
CA GLU A 110 -20.65 0.07 -8.36
C GLU A 110 -19.18 -0.34 -8.55
N VAL A 111 -18.44 -0.69 -7.48
CA VAL A 111 -17.04 -1.11 -7.60
C VAL A 111 -16.92 -2.63 -7.62
N ILE A 112 -15.93 -3.11 -8.37
CA ILE A 112 -15.51 -4.50 -8.36
C ILE A 112 -14.55 -4.67 -7.18
N SER A 113 -15.03 -5.28 -6.09
CA SER A 113 -14.23 -5.52 -4.89
C SER A 113 -13.41 -6.80 -5.01
N GLN A 114 -12.10 -6.72 -4.79
CA GLN A 114 -11.16 -7.84 -4.88
C GLN A 114 -10.17 -7.79 -3.71
N ASP A 115 -9.60 -8.93 -3.31
CA ASP A 115 -8.49 -8.98 -2.33
C ASP A 115 -7.11 -9.07 -2.99
N GLN A 116 -7.07 -9.19 -4.31
CA GLN A 116 -5.84 -9.29 -5.10
C GLN A 116 -5.92 -8.36 -6.31
N MET A 117 -4.76 -7.99 -6.82
CA MET A 117 -4.65 -7.23 -8.07
C MET A 117 -5.24 -8.03 -9.24
N PRO A 118 -5.81 -7.36 -10.25
CA PRO A 118 -6.14 -7.99 -11.53
C PRO A 118 -4.92 -8.72 -12.11
N SER A 119 -5.12 -9.94 -12.59
CA SER A 119 -4.07 -10.74 -13.25
C SER A 119 -3.92 -10.41 -14.75
N GLU A 120 -5.00 -9.94 -15.37
CA GLU A 120 -5.02 -9.60 -16.79
C GLU A 120 -4.55 -8.16 -17.01
N PRO A 121 -3.75 -7.90 -18.06
CA PRO A 121 -3.35 -6.54 -18.41
C PRO A 121 -4.54 -5.63 -18.71
N PHE A 122 -4.41 -4.35 -18.39
CA PHE A 122 -5.44 -3.35 -18.67
C PHE A 122 -4.87 -1.98 -19.04
N VAL A 123 -5.71 -1.20 -19.74
CA VAL A 123 -5.50 0.24 -19.99
C VAL A 123 -6.21 1.03 -18.90
N GLY A 124 -5.52 1.95 -18.23
CA GLY A 124 -6.11 2.55 -17.04
C GLY A 124 -5.19 3.32 -16.11
N MET A 125 -5.60 3.38 -14.85
CA MET A 125 -4.81 3.96 -13.78
C MET A 125 -4.79 3.07 -12.55
N ILE A 126 -3.63 2.99 -11.90
CA ILE A 126 -3.49 2.40 -10.58
C ILE A 126 -3.30 3.55 -9.59
N ILE A 127 -4.02 3.51 -8.49
CA ILE A 127 -3.97 4.52 -7.44
C ILE A 127 -3.67 3.82 -6.12
N ALA A 128 -2.63 4.25 -5.43
CA ALA A 128 -2.31 3.81 -4.08
C ALA A 128 -2.15 5.04 -3.18
N ASN A 129 -3.02 5.18 -2.19
CA ASN A 129 -2.96 6.27 -1.22
C ASN A 129 -2.63 5.69 0.16
N GLU A 130 -1.49 6.10 0.74
CA GLU A 130 -1.03 5.66 2.07
C GLU A 130 -0.98 4.13 2.16
N LEU A 131 -0.35 3.52 1.14
CA LEU A 131 -0.17 2.08 1.02
C LEU A 131 1.28 1.68 1.33
N LEU A 132 2.27 2.41 0.80
CA LEU A 132 3.66 1.95 0.81
C LEU A 132 4.27 2.05 2.21
N ASP A 133 3.83 3.01 3.01
CA ASP A 133 4.19 3.14 4.43
C ASP A 133 3.82 1.91 5.26
N ASN A 134 2.80 1.18 4.83
CA ASN A 134 2.26 0.01 5.54
C ASN A 134 2.82 -1.33 5.05
N LEU A 135 3.62 -1.31 3.97
CA LEU A 135 4.26 -2.53 3.48
C LEU A 135 5.42 -2.96 4.40
N PRO A 136 5.51 -4.25 4.76
CA PRO A 136 6.60 -4.75 5.58
C PRO A 136 7.98 -4.44 4.98
N PHE A 137 8.93 -4.10 5.83
CA PHE A 137 10.29 -3.76 5.42
C PHE A 137 11.33 -4.41 6.33
N ARG A 138 12.52 -4.63 5.76
CA ARG A 138 13.71 -5.06 6.50
C ARG A 138 14.34 -3.84 7.16
N LEU A 139 14.88 -3.98 8.36
CA LEU A 139 15.47 -2.86 9.08
C LEU A 139 16.96 -3.14 9.34
N PHE A 140 17.82 -2.40 8.66
CA PHE A 140 19.26 -2.50 8.85
C PHE A 140 19.72 -1.52 9.92
N VAL A 141 20.64 -1.97 10.78
CA VAL A 141 21.21 -1.21 11.89
C VAL A 141 22.72 -1.32 11.81
N PHE A 142 23.41 -0.19 11.92
CA PHE A 142 24.86 -0.16 11.96
C PHE A 142 25.37 -0.18 13.40
N ASP A 143 26.01 -1.28 13.79
CA ASP A 143 26.67 -1.47 15.09
C ASP A 143 28.11 -1.97 14.88
N GLY A 144 28.97 -1.09 14.35
CA GLY A 144 30.32 -1.42 13.89
C GLY A 144 30.36 -2.14 12.53
N GLN A 145 29.29 -2.85 12.18
CA GLN A 145 28.99 -3.36 10.84
C GLN A 145 27.48 -3.32 10.60
N TRP A 146 27.05 -3.44 9.34
CA TRP A 146 25.63 -3.57 9.03
C TRP A 146 25.11 -4.92 9.53
N GLN A 147 24.02 -4.87 10.28
CA GLN A 147 23.25 -6.00 10.76
C GLN A 147 21.78 -5.75 10.47
N GLU A 148 20.95 -6.79 10.53
CA GLU A 148 19.51 -6.68 10.38
C GLU A 148 18.82 -6.85 11.74
N ALA A 149 17.77 -6.06 11.97
CA ALA A 149 16.94 -6.15 13.15
C ALA A 149 15.96 -7.33 13.03
N PHE A 150 15.89 -8.10 14.11
CA PHE A 150 14.97 -9.20 14.33
C PHE A 150 14.20 -8.95 15.62
N VAL A 151 13.06 -9.61 15.78
CA VAL A 151 12.22 -9.52 16.98
C VAL A 151 12.14 -10.89 17.62
N VAL A 152 12.40 -10.93 18.93
CA VAL A 152 12.19 -12.11 19.79
C VAL A 152 11.16 -11.78 20.85
N GLU A 153 10.29 -12.74 21.15
CA GLU A 153 9.40 -12.65 22.30
C GLU A 153 10.05 -13.28 23.53
N ARG A 154 10.14 -12.54 24.63
CA ARG A 154 10.60 -13.03 25.94
C ARG A 154 9.72 -12.48 27.04
N ASP A 155 9.19 -13.36 27.89
CA ASP A 155 8.33 -13.02 29.03
C ASP A 155 7.16 -12.09 28.66
N GLY A 156 6.53 -12.35 27.50
CA GLY A 156 5.41 -11.56 26.98
C GLY A 156 5.79 -10.17 26.44
N LYS A 157 7.08 -9.92 26.21
CA LYS A 157 7.58 -8.67 25.61
C LYS A 157 8.30 -8.95 24.31
N PHE A 158 8.13 -8.05 23.35
CA PHE A 158 8.91 -8.04 22.12
C PHE A 158 10.21 -7.27 22.35
N LEU A 159 11.33 -7.89 22.01
CA LEU A 159 12.66 -7.33 22.10
C LEU A 159 13.30 -7.36 20.71
N GLU A 160 13.90 -6.24 20.32
CA GLU A 160 14.75 -6.19 19.14
C GLU A 160 16.11 -6.84 19.43
N VAL A 161 16.59 -7.63 18.48
CA VAL A 161 17.93 -8.24 18.48
C VAL A 161 18.57 -8.05 17.11
N LEU A 162 19.89 -7.85 17.06
CA LEU A 162 20.62 -7.66 15.80
C LEU A 162 21.26 -8.97 15.35
N HIS A 163 21.04 -9.33 14.10
CA HIS A 163 21.62 -10.51 13.46
C HIS A 163 22.53 -10.07 12.31
N THR A 164 23.71 -10.69 12.22
CA THR A 164 24.51 -10.61 11.00
C THR A 164 23.82 -11.42 9.91
N VAL A 165 23.71 -10.84 8.71
CA VAL A 165 23.09 -11.47 7.53
C VAL A 165 24.06 -11.48 6.37
N ASP A 166 23.97 -12.49 5.51
CA ASP A 166 24.87 -12.65 4.37
C ASP A 166 24.60 -11.61 3.27
N GLU A 167 23.33 -11.22 3.10
CA GLU A 167 22.90 -10.29 2.07
C GLU A 167 22.70 -8.87 2.63
N ILE A 168 23.76 -8.06 2.49
CA ILE A 168 23.75 -6.63 2.80
C ILE A 168 23.58 -5.86 1.49
N PRO A 169 22.55 -4.99 1.35
CA PRO A 169 22.36 -4.20 0.14
C PRO A 169 23.59 -3.31 -0.15
N ALA A 170 24.16 -3.46 -1.34
CA ALA A 170 25.41 -2.79 -1.73
C ALA A 170 25.35 -1.25 -1.75
N TRP A 171 24.14 -0.68 -1.78
CA TRP A 171 23.92 0.77 -1.76
C TRP A 171 23.85 1.35 -0.35
N LEU A 172 23.85 0.53 0.71
CA LEU A 172 23.90 1.05 2.08
C LEU A 172 25.18 1.89 2.27
N PRO A 173 25.11 2.98 3.08
CA PRO A 173 26.27 3.82 3.34
C PRO A 173 27.47 3.00 3.84
N GLN A 174 28.66 3.30 3.32
CA GLN A 174 29.90 2.59 3.69
C GLN A 174 30.49 3.11 5.01
N ASN A 175 30.25 4.38 5.36
CA ASN A 175 30.73 5.01 6.60
C ASN A 175 29.59 5.65 7.42
N PRO A 176 28.57 4.89 7.84
CA PRO A 176 27.50 5.38 8.70
C PRO A 176 27.98 5.61 10.14
N SER A 177 27.29 6.46 10.89
CA SER A 177 27.52 6.59 12.34
C SER A 177 26.99 5.37 13.11
N LEU A 178 27.59 5.06 14.25
CA LEU A 178 27.07 4.05 15.18
C LEU A 178 25.59 4.31 15.50
N GLY A 179 24.76 3.28 15.43
CA GLY A 179 23.32 3.38 15.65
C GLY A 179 22.51 3.90 14.46
N THR A 180 23.12 4.08 13.28
CA THR A 180 22.36 4.39 12.05
C THR A 180 21.36 3.28 11.77
N ARG A 181 20.13 3.64 11.43
CA ARG A 181 19.05 2.70 11.11
C ARG A 181 18.47 3.05 9.75
N LEU A 182 18.34 2.05 8.88
CA LEU A 182 17.85 2.22 7.52
C LEU A 182 16.78 1.17 7.21
N PRO A 183 15.51 1.59 7.03
CA PRO A 183 14.48 0.76 6.42
C PRO A 183 14.85 0.41 4.98
N VAL A 184 14.68 -0.86 4.62
CA VAL A 184 14.89 -1.40 3.27
C VAL A 184 13.57 -1.99 2.79
N GLN A 185 12.85 -1.21 1.98
CA GLN A 185 11.47 -1.49 1.55
C GLN A 185 11.41 -2.42 0.31
N GLN A 186 11.94 -3.64 0.44
CA GLN A 186 11.94 -4.61 -0.67
C GLN A 186 10.52 -4.99 -1.12
N GLN A 187 9.55 -5.04 -0.20
CA GLN A 187 8.17 -5.37 -0.56
C GLN A 187 7.51 -4.27 -1.39
N ALA A 188 7.77 -2.99 -1.09
CA ALA A 188 7.30 -1.87 -1.91
C ALA A 188 7.89 -1.93 -3.32
N GLN A 189 9.18 -2.29 -3.46
CA GLN A 189 9.82 -2.48 -4.76
C GLN A 189 9.19 -3.64 -5.56
N LYS A 190 8.95 -4.78 -4.92
CA LYS A 190 8.29 -5.94 -5.56
C LYS A 190 6.86 -5.61 -5.96
N TRP A 191 6.11 -4.96 -5.08
CA TRP A 191 4.76 -4.50 -5.37
C TRP A 191 4.76 -3.57 -6.58
N LEU A 192 5.61 -2.54 -6.59
CA LEU A 192 5.74 -1.60 -7.71
C LEU A 192 6.06 -2.34 -9.02
N ALA A 193 7.01 -3.26 -9.00
CA ALA A 193 7.36 -4.06 -10.17
C ALA A 193 6.18 -4.91 -10.67
N SER A 194 5.43 -5.55 -9.77
CA SER A 194 4.27 -6.37 -10.12
C SER A 194 3.11 -5.57 -10.71
N VAL A 195 2.78 -4.40 -10.14
CA VAL A 195 1.65 -3.60 -10.63
C VAL A 195 1.94 -2.95 -11.98
N LEU A 196 3.22 -2.64 -12.25
CA LEU A 196 3.65 -2.13 -13.56
C LEU A 196 3.60 -3.21 -14.66
N GLN A 197 3.64 -4.50 -14.32
CA GLN A 197 3.55 -5.58 -15.32
C GLN A 197 2.12 -5.78 -15.86
N VAL A 198 1.10 -5.45 -15.07
CA VAL A 198 -0.32 -5.58 -15.47
C VAL A 198 -0.88 -4.30 -16.09
N LEU A 199 -0.13 -3.19 -16.04
CA LEU A 199 -0.54 -1.93 -16.63
C LEU A 199 -0.01 -1.84 -18.07
N GLU A 200 -0.87 -2.09 -19.06
CA GLU A 200 -0.50 -2.08 -20.48
C GLU A 200 -0.22 -0.65 -20.98
N HIS A 201 -1.20 0.24 -20.77
CA HIS A 201 -1.09 1.66 -21.07
C HIS A 201 -1.81 2.46 -19.98
N GLY A 202 -1.13 3.42 -19.35
CA GLY A 202 -1.72 4.07 -18.20
C GLY A 202 -0.78 4.87 -17.35
N SER A 203 -1.15 5.01 -16.07
CA SER A 203 -0.31 5.58 -15.03
C SER A 203 -0.52 4.88 -13.70
N LEU A 204 0.55 4.73 -12.92
CA LEU A 204 0.48 4.50 -11.49
C LEU A 204 0.65 5.83 -10.78
N ILE A 205 -0.24 6.13 -9.83
CA ILE A 205 -0.11 7.28 -8.93
C ILE A 205 -0.05 6.77 -7.49
N VAL A 206 1.02 7.16 -6.79
CA VAL A 206 1.23 6.83 -5.38
C VAL A 206 1.27 8.12 -4.57
N PHE A 207 0.46 8.18 -3.52
CA PHE A 207 0.49 9.24 -2.53
C PHE A 207 0.94 8.65 -1.21
N ASP A 208 2.08 9.11 -0.71
CA ASP A 208 2.62 8.65 0.57
C ASP A 208 3.53 9.73 1.17
N TYR A 209 3.84 9.61 2.47
CA TYR A 209 4.75 10.50 3.17
C TYR A 209 6.18 9.93 3.18
N CYS A 210 7.19 10.82 3.20
CA CYS A 210 8.61 10.45 3.13
C CYS A 210 9.44 11.08 4.27
#